data_AF-A0A4Y4X096-F1
#
_entry.id   AF-A0A4Y4X096-F1
#
_cell.length_a   1.000
_cell.length_b   1.000
_cell.length_c   1.000
_cell.angle_alpha   90.00
_cell.angle_beta   90.00
_cell.angle_gamma   90.00
#
_symmetry.space_group_name_H-M   'P 1'
#
loop_
_entity.id
_entity.type
_entity.pdbx_description
1 polymer ?
#
loop_
_entity_poly.entity_id
_entity_poly.type
_entity_poly.pdbx_seq_one_letter_code
_entity_poly.pdbx_strand_id
1 'polypeptide(L)'
;MKKGIRSPFFYVGDKYKLMPQLNKLFPNNINQFIEPFVGGGSVFLNTKAKRYLANDIDTNIINLHKTLSKFNACELFDELSKIIIHYGLSFSFKGITAPDELKKQYIKTYYAKYNKIAYEKLRADFNSNQNSMLYLYLLLIYGFN
;
A
#
# COMPACT_ATOMS: atom_id res chain seq x y z
N MET A 1 20.88 14.58 -3.12
CA MET A 1 19.94 14.23 -2.03
C MET A 1 19.43 12.82 -2.24
N LYS A 2 19.42 11.95 -1.22
CA LYS A 2 18.79 10.63 -1.31
C LYS A 2 17.28 10.82 -1.52
N LYS A 3 16.71 10.12 -2.51
CA LYS A 3 15.26 10.12 -2.77
C LYS A 3 14.56 9.49 -1.57
N GLY A 4 13.51 10.14 -1.07
CA GLY A 4 12.73 9.62 0.06
C GLY A 4 12.04 8.30 -0.29
N ILE A 5 11.73 7.52 0.74
CA ILE A 5 10.96 6.28 0.62
C ILE A 5 9.48 6.64 0.58
N ARG A 6 8.73 6.17 -0.43
CA ARG A 6 7.27 6.33 -0.43
C ARG A 6 6.64 5.26 0.42
N SER A 7 5.55 5.61 1.10
CA SER A 7 4.69 4.61 1.74
C SER A 7 4.23 3.57 0.71
N PRO A 8 4.15 2.28 1.08
CA PRO A 8 3.52 1.26 0.25
C PRO A 8 1.98 1.40 0.20
N PHE A 9 1.39 2.34 0.95
CA PHE A 9 -0.05 2.53 1.06
C PHE A 9 -0.53 3.77 0.30
N PHE A 10 -1.62 3.63 -0.43
CA PHE A 10 -2.42 4.78 -0.86
C PHE A 10 -3.26 5.26 0.32
N TYR A 11 -2.67 6.14 1.12
CA TYR A 11 -3.29 6.63 2.35
C TYR A 11 -3.52 8.14 2.29
N VAL A 12 -4.73 8.57 2.64
CA VAL A 12 -5.09 9.99 2.68
C VAL A 12 -4.26 10.70 3.75
N GLY A 13 -3.75 11.89 3.43
CA GLY A 13 -2.91 12.65 4.36
C GLY A 13 -1.44 12.25 4.37
N ASP A 14 -0.97 11.48 3.37
CA ASP A 14 0.45 11.19 3.17
C ASP A 14 1.32 12.47 3.22
N LYS A 15 2.34 12.45 4.10
CA LYS A 15 3.27 13.54 4.34
C LYS A 15 4.57 13.43 3.52
N TYR A 16 4.69 12.49 2.58
CA TYR A 16 5.89 12.30 1.76
C TYR A 16 6.44 13.59 1.13
N LYS A 17 5.56 14.44 0.57
CA LYS A 17 5.97 15.72 -0.05
C LYS A 17 6.48 16.75 0.96
N LEU A 18 6.09 16.64 2.24
CA LEU A 18 6.50 17.55 3.31
C LEU A 18 7.80 17.10 3.99
N MET A 19 8.26 15.87 3.78
CA MET A 19 9.47 15.34 4.41
C MET A 19 10.73 16.21 4.22
N PRO A 20 10.99 16.84 3.07
CA PRO A 20 12.15 17.72 2.92
C PRO A 20 12.13 18.94 3.86
N GLN A 21 10.94 19.39 4.28
CA GLN A 21 10.78 20.50 5.21
C GLN A 21 10.83 19.99 6.67
N LEU A 22 10.10 18.92 6.97
CA LEU A 22 10.05 18.30 8.30
C LEU A 22 11.44 17.83 8.77
N ASN A 23 12.23 17.22 7.89
CA ASN A 23 13.57 16.74 8.22
C ASN A 23 14.55 17.87 8.60
N LYS A 24 14.26 19.13 8.25
CA LYS A 24 15.08 20.28 8.69
C LYS A 24 14.72 20.73 10.11
N LEU A 25 13.54 20.37 10.59
CA LEU A 25 13.02 20.75 11.91
C LEU A 25 13.25 19.64 12.94
N PHE A 26 13.37 18.39 12.49
CA PHE A 26 13.62 17.27 13.38
C PHE A 26 15.04 17.30 13.98
N PRO A 27 15.20 16.82 15.23
CA PRO A 27 16.53 16.64 15.80
C PRO A 27 17.39 15.71 14.95
N ASN A 28 18.69 16.01 14.84
CA ASN A 28 19.62 15.16 14.10
C ASN A 28 19.78 13.75 14.71
N ASN A 29 19.61 13.64 16.03
CA ASN A 29 19.79 12.41 16.80
C ASN A 29 18.52 12.10 17.59
N ILE A 30 17.74 11.13 17.11
CA ILE A 30 16.48 10.72 17.75
C ILE A 30 16.70 9.36 18.41
N ASN A 31 16.61 9.31 19.75
CA ASN A 31 16.70 8.05 20.49
C ASN A 31 15.44 7.19 20.31
N GLN A 32 14.26 7.81 20.34
CA GLN A 32 13.00 7.15 20.10
C GLN A 32 12.07 8.08 19.32
N PHE A 33 11.64 7.65 18.14
CA PHE A 33 10.65 8.33 17.34
C PHE A 33 9.28 7.76 17.66
N ILE A 34 8.32 8.62 18.01
CA ILE A 34 6.96 8.22 18.37
C ILE A 34 6.01 8.90 17.38
N GLU A 35 5.24 8.09 16.64
CA GLU A 35 4.23 8.57 15.69
C GLU A 35 2.86 8.00 16.09
N PRO A 36 2.05 8.76 16.86
CA PRO A 36 0.76 8.29 17.38
C PRO A 36 -0.32 8.02 16.30
N PHE A 37 -0.15 8.63 15.12
CA PHE A 37 -1.08 8.58 13.98
C PHE A 37 -0.31 8.24 12.70
N VAL A 38 0.24 7.03 12.64
CA VAL A 38 1.18 6.63 11.59
C VAL A 38 0.55 6.62 10.20
N GLY A 39 -0.71 6.21 10.05
CA GLY A 39 -1.37 6.06 8.76
C GLY A 39 -0.49 5.31 7.75
N GLY A 40 -0.21 5.95 6.61
CA GLY A 40 0.70 5.44 5.58
C GLY A 40 2.16 5.24 6.03
N GLY A 41 2.60 5.87 7.12
CA GLY A 41 3.95 5.74 7.67
C GLY A 41 5.03 6.52 6.94
N SER A 42 4.68 7.50 6.10
CA SER A 42 5.68 8.25 5.34
C SER A 42 6.65 9.06 6.21
N VAL A 43 6.23 9.56 7.37
CA VAL A 43 7.15 10.27 8.28
C VAL A 43 8.07 9.27 8.97
N PHE A 44 7.50 8.24 9.59
CA PHE A 44 8.21 7.09 10.14
C PHE A 44 9.29 6.53 9.19
N LEU A 45 8.94 6.21 7.94
CA LEU A 45 9.86 5.62 6.95
C LEU A 45 11.00 6.54 6.51
N ASN A 46 10.81 7.86 6.62
CA ASN A 46 11.79 8.86 6.18
C ASN A 46 12.54 9.55 7.32
N THR A 47 12.30 9.13 8.57
CA THR A 47 12.95 9.67 9.76
C THR A 47 13.90 8.64 10.34
N LYS A 48 15.14 9.05 10.62
CA LYS A 48 16.14 8.16 11.24
C LYS A 48 16.10 8.28 12.76
N ALA A 49 15.89 7.17 13.45
CA ALA A 49 15.90 7.07 14.90
C ALA A 49 16.48 5.72 15.35
N LYS A 50 16.93 5.63 16.61
CA LYS A 50 17.43 4.36 17.18
C LYS A 50 16.29 3.37 17.46
N ARG A 51 15.14 3.88 17.88
CA ARG A 51 13.93 3.11 18.17
C ARG A 51 12.71 3.82 17.63
N TYR A 52 11.67 3.06 17.36
CA TYR A 52 10.43 3.59 16.83
C TYR A 52 9.22 3.02 17.56
N LEU A 53 8.21 3.86 17.76
CA LEU A 53 6.89 3.49 18.25
C LEU A 53 5.86 4.13 17.33
N ALA A 54 5.29 3.32 16.44
CA ALA A 54 4.23 3.73 15.53
C ALA A 54 2.89 3.19 16.03
N ASN A 55 1.88 4.05 16.07
CA ASN A 55 0.52 3.72 16.49
C ASN A 55 -0.48 4.27 15.48
N ASP A 56 -1.63 3.61 15.40
CA ASP A 56 -2.83 4.10 14.74
C ASP A 56 -4.04 3.52 15.48
N ILE A 57 -5.18 4.21 15.42
CA ILE A 57 -6.43 3.67 15.94
C ILE A 57 -6.98 2.56 15.04
N ASP A 58 -6.69 2.62 13.74
CA ASP A 58 -7.07 1.56 12.81
C ASP A 58 -6.08 0.38 12.92
N THR A 59 -6.52 -0.65 13.63
CA THR A 59 -5.74 -1.89 13.80
C THR A 59 -5.38 -2.56 12.47
N ASN A 60 -6.17 -2.37 11.41
CA ASN A 60 -5.87 -2.92 10.09
C ASN A 60 -4.62 -2.27 9.48
N ILE A 61 -4.43 -0.96 9.66
CA ILE A 61 -3.24 -0.24 9.19
C ILE A 61 -2.00 -0.75 9.92
N ILE A 62 -2.09 -0.95 11.23
CA ILE A 62 -1.00 -1.54 12.01
C ILE A 62 -0.70 -2.99 11.57
N ASN A 63 -1.74 -3.79 11.32
CA ASN A 63 -1.57 -5.16 10.84
C ASN A 63 -0.99 -5.23 9.41
N LEU A 64 -1.31 -4.27 8.54
CA LEU A 64 -0.70 -4.14 7.22
C LEU A 64 0.79 -3.83 7.34
N HIS A 65 1.18 -2.82 8.13
CA HIS A 65 2.60 -2.51 8.37
C HIS A 65 3.37 -3.73 8.90
N LYS A 66 2.83 -4.40 9.93
CA LYS A 66 3.41 -5.62 10.51
C LYS A 66 3.47 -6.79 9.55
N THR A 67 2.50 -6.92 8.63
CA THR A 67 2.48 -8.00 7.65
C THR A 67 3.53 -7.74 6.59
N LEU A 68 3.57 -6.55 6.01
CA LEU A 68 4.55 -6.20 4.99
C LEU A 68 5.99 -6.27 5.52
N SER A 69 6.23 -5.95 6.80
CA SER A 69 7.56 -6.04 7.40
C SER A 69 8.08 -7.47 7.57
N LYS A 70 7.24 -8.50 7.40
CA LYS A 70 7.66 -9.92 7.48
C LYS A 70 8.25 -10.43 6.17
N PHE A 71 8.11 -9.71 5.07
CA PHE A 71 8.56 -10.12 3.76
C PHE A 71 9.75 -9.28 3.31
N ASN A 72 10.65 -9.90 2.55
CA ASN A 72 11.48 -9.12 1.63
C ASN A 72 10.69 -8.75 0.36
N ALA A 73 11.24 -7.85 -0.45
CA ALA A 73 10.54 -7.34 -1.63
C ALA A 73 10.19 -8.43 -2.66
N CYS A 74 11.07 -9.42 -2.87
CA CYS A 74 10.84 -10.50 -3.82
C CYS A 74 9.75 -11.45 -3.32
N GLU A 75 9.83 -11.88 -2.07
CA GLU A 75 8.82 -12.75 -1.46
C GLU A 75 7.43 -12.11 -1.46
N LEU A 76 7.35 -10.84 -1.07
CA LEU A 76 6.09 -10.10 -1.10
C LEU A 76 5.53 -10.06 -2.52
N PHE A 77 6.38 -9.77 -3.51
CA PHE A 77 5.96 -9.69 -4.89
C PHE A 77 5.47 -11.03 -5.42
N ASP A 78 6.11 -12.13 -5.06
CA ASP A 78 5.69 -13.48 -5.45
C ASP A 78 4.34 -13.85 -4.85
N GLU A 79 4.12 -13.58 -3.55
CA GLU A 79 2.84 -13.83 -2.89
C GLU A 79 1.71 -12.98 -3.48
N LEU A 80 1.94 -11.69 -3.70
CA LEU A 80 0.96 -10.80 -4.33
C LEU A 80 0.66 -11.23 -5.78
N SER A 81 1.68 -11.63 -6.53
CA SER A 81 1.52 -12.09 -7.92
C SER A 81 0.61 -13.31 -8.01
N LYS A 82 0.75 -14.28 -7.10
CA LYS A 82 -0.13 -15.46 -7.04
C LYS A 82 -1.59 -15.06 -6.87
N ILE A 83 -1.86 -14.12 -5.95
CA ILE A 83 -3.22 -13.65 -5.67
C ILE A 83 -3.77 -12.86 -6.87
N ILE A 84 -2.98 -11.93 -7.42
CA ILE A 84 -3.38 -11.11 -8.58
C ILE A 84 -3.77 -12.00 -9.77
N ILE A 85 -2.95 -13.00 -10.10
CA ILE A 85 -3.21 -13.94 -11.19
C ILE A 85 -4.44 -14.81 -10.88
N HIS A 86 -4.56 -15.33 -9.65
CA HIS A 86 -5.68 -16.17 -9.24
C HIS A 86 -7.03 -15.48 -9.41
N TYR A 87 -7.17 -14.22 -8.98
CA TYR A 87 -8.42 -13.47 -9.10
C TYR A 87 -8.64 -12.86 -10.49
N GLY A 88 -7.62 -12.85 -11.36
CA GLY A 88 -7.69 -12.21 -12.68
C GLY A 88 -7.67 -10.68 -12.61
N LEU A 89 -6.93 -10.13 -11.64
CA LEU A 89 -6.70 -8.68 -11.54
C LEU A 89 -5.69 -8.22 -12.59
N SER A 90 -5.81 -6.97 -13.05
CA SER A 90 -4.86 -6.37 -13.99
C SER A 90 -3.48 -6.34 -13.38
N PHE A 91 -2.46 -6.73 -14.15
CA PHE A 91 -1.07 -6.76 -13.71
C PHE A 91 -0.16 -6.22 -14.81
N SER A 92 -0.18 -4.89 -14.98
CA SER A 92 0.55 -4.21 -16.07
C SER A 92 2.04 -4.50 -16.07
N PHE A 93 2.65 -4.68 -14.89
CA PHE A 93 4.06 -5.10 -14.78
C PHE A 93 4.35 -6.44 -15.47
N LYS A 94 3.38 -7.37 -15.50
CA LYS A 94 3.47 -8.65 -16.21
C LYS A 94 2.76 -8.62 -17.57
N GLY A 95 2.35 -7.45 -18.06
CA GLY A 95 1.67 -7.29 -19.35
C GLY A 95 0.17 -7.58 -19.34
N ILE A 96 -0.42 -7.95 -18.20
CA ILE A 96 -1.86 -8.19 -18.07
C ILE A 96 -2.56 -6.84 -17.94
N THR A 97 -3.12 -6.33 -19.04
CA THR A 97 -3.73 -4.98 -19.10
C THR A 97 -5.15 -5.04 -19.63
N ALA A 98 -5.92 -3.96 -19.44
CA ALA A 98 -7.27 -3.88 -19.97
C ALA A 98 -7.27 -3.91 -21.52
N PRO A 99 -8.26 -4.56 -22.16
CA PRO A 99 -8.41 -4.55 -23.62
C PRO A 99 -8.59 -3.14 -24.20
N ASP A 100 -8.20 -2.93 -25.46
CA ASP A 100 -8.26 -1.62 -26.09
C ASP A 100 -9.69 -1.14 -26.33
N GLU A 101 -10.63 -2.05 -26.55
CA GLU A 101 -12.06 -1.76 -26.63
C GLU A 101 -12.54 -1.11 -25.34
N LEU A 102 -12.10 -1.66 -24.20
CA LEU A 102 -12.49 -1.20 -22.87
C LEU A 102 -11.81 0.13 -22.52
N LYS A 103 -10.57 0.36 -22.98
CA LYS A 103 -9.89 1.66 -22.89
C LYS A 103 -10.61 2.76 -23.69
N LYS A 104 -11.12 2.45 -24.89
CA LYS A 104 -11.89 3.38 -25.73
C LYS A 104 -13.25 3.70 -25.10
N GLN A 105 -13.92 2.70 -24.55
CA GLN A 105 -15.25 2.86 -23.96
C GLN A 105 -15.22 3.61 -22.61
N TYR A 106 -14.21 3.37 -21.77
CA TYR A 106 -14.14 3.91 -20.40
C TYR A 106 -12.84 4.70 -20.18
N ILE A 107 -12.74 5.85 -20.83
CA ILE A 107 -11.58 6.75 -20.71
C ILE A 107 -11.30 7.05 -19.22
N LYS A 108 -10.02 6.89 -18.82
CA LYS A 108 -9.50 7.07 -17.45
C LYS A 108 -10.01 6.12 -16.36
N THR A 109 -11.05 5.32 -16.62
CA THR A 109 -11.66 4.41 -15.62
C THR A 109 -11.69 2.95 -16.07
N TYR A 110 -10.98 2.64 -17.15
CA TYR A 110 -10.97 1.31 -17.75
C TYR A 110 -10.38 0.24 -16.79
N TYR A 111 -9.44 0.58 -15.91
CA TYR A 111 -8.97 -0.38 -14.91
C TYR A 111 -9.99 -0.64 -13.80
N ALA A 112 -10.73 0.37 -13.34
CA ALA A 112 -11.88 0.15 -12.46
C ALA A 112 -12.90 -0.82 -13.07
N LYS A 113 -13.19 -0.68 -14.37
CA LYS A 113 -14.11 -1.58 -15.09
C LYS A 113 -13.55 -2.98 -15.27
N TYR A 114 -12.31 -3.09 -15.73
CA TYR A 114 -11.63 -4.36 -15.94
C TYR A 114 -11.53 -5.18 -14.65
N ASN A 115 -11.15 -4.52 -13.54
CA ASN A 115 -10.93 -5.19 -12.26
C ASN A 115 -12.20 -5.44 -11.47
N LYS A 116 -13.35 -4.84 -11.84
CA LYS A 116 -14.56 -4.81 -10.98
C LYS A 116 -14.95 -6.19 -10.45
N ILE A 117 -15.10 -7.17 -11.33
CA ILE A 117 -15.54 -8.53 -10.95
C ILE A 117 -14.50 -9.22 -10.06
N ALA A 118 -13.22 -9.13 -10.44
CA ALA A 118 -12.12 -9.72 -9.67
C ALA A 118 -11.97 -9.08 -8.28
N TYR A 119 -12.10 -7.75 -8.21
CA TYR A 119 -12.06 -6.98 -6.98
C TYR A 119 -13.21 -7.33 -6.04
N GLU A 120 -14.43 -7.43 -6.56
CA GLU A 120 -15.62 -7.81 -5.78
C GLU A 120 -15.48 -9.22 -5.20
N LYS A 121 -14.92 -10.18 -5.97
CA LYS A 121 -14.60 -11.53 -5.48
C LYS A 121 -13.55 -11.51 -4.36
N LEU A 122 -12.42 -10.84 -4.58
CA LEU A 122 -11.37 -10.69 -3.56
C LEU A 122 -11.92 -10.04 -2.28
N ARG A 123 -12.80 -9.04 -2.42
CA ARG A 123 -13.44 -8.35 -1.30
C ARG A 123 -14.39 -9.28 -0.54
N ALA A 124 -15.17 -10.08 -1.25
CA ALA A 124 -16.06 -11.07 -0.63
C ALA A 124 -15.25 -12.10 0.17
N ASP A 125 -14.18 -12.63 -0.41
CA ASP A 125 -13.32 -13.62 0.25
C ASP A 125 -12.58 -13.02 1.46
N PHE A 126 -12.07 -11.79 1.35
CA PHE A 126 -11.55 -11.08 2.51
C PHE A 126 -12.62 -10.88 3.58
N ASN A 127 -13.82 -10.42 3.23
CA ASN A 127 -14.88 -10.16 4.21
C ASN A 127 -15.42 -11.43 4.88
N SER A 128 -15.25 -12.61 4.25
CA SER A 128 -15.72 -13.89 4.80
C SER A 128 -15.07 -14.25 6.14
N ASN A 129 -13.79 -13.86 6.35
CA ASN A 129 -13.04 -14.21 7.54
C ASN A 129 -12.00 -13.15 7.99
N GLN A 130 -11.68 -12.16 7.16
CA GLN A 130 -10.75 -11.05 7.40
C GLN A 130 -9.34 -11.46 7.82
N ASN A 131 -8.91 -12.68 7.49
CA ASN A 131 -7.64 -13.22 7.98
C ASN A 131 -6.44 -12.87 7.10
N SER A 132 -6.65 -12.51 5.83
CA SER A 132 -5.55 -12.25 4.89
C SER A 132 -5.27 -10.75 4.76
N MET A 133 -4.20 -10.29 5.42
CA MET A 133 -3.73 -8.91 5.26
C MET A 133 -3.16 -8.63 3.86
N LEU A 134 -2.71 -9.66 3.13
CA LEU A 134 -2.32 -9.50 1.73
C LEU A 134 -3.55 -9.23 0.84
N TYR A 135 -4.71 -9.82 1.15
CA TYR A 135 -5.95 -9.50 0.45
C TYR A 135 -6.35 -8.05 0.73
N LEU A 136 -6.32 -7.64 2.00
CA LEU A 136 -6.60 -6.25 2.37
C LEU A 136 -5.64 -5.27 1.68
N TYR A 137 -4.34 -5.61 1.60
CA TYR A 137 -3.36 -4.80 0.90
C TYR A 137 -3.69 -4.66 -0.59
N LEU A 138 -4.06 -5.75 -1.27
CA LEU A 138 -4.47 -5.68 -2.67
C LEU A 138 -5.79 -4.91 -2.85
N LEU A 139 -6.75 -5.07 -1.94
CA LEU A 139 -7.99 -4.28 -1.94
C LEU A 139 -7.70 -2.78 -1.78
N LEU A 140 -6.68 -2.42 -0.97
CA LEU A 140 -6.20 -1.06 -0.85
C LEU A 140 -5.58 -0.58 -2.17
N ILE A 141 -4.70 -1.36 -2.81
CA ILE A 141 -4.03 -0.95 -4.06
C ILE A 141 -5.03 -0.80 -5.21
N TYR A 142 -5.87 -1.81 -5.43
CA TYR A 142 -6.83 -1.84 -6.54
C TYR A 142 -8.08 -0.98 -6.28
N GLY A 143 -8.31 -0.54 -5.04
CA GLY A 143 -9.41 0.37 -4.69
C GLY A 143 -9.26 1.78 -5.27
N PHE A 144 -8.07 2.14 -5.76
CA PHE A 144 -7.78 3.43 -6.40
C PHE A 144 -7.62 3.36 -7.93
N ASN A 145 -8.00 2.23 -8.54
CA ASN A 145 -7.98 2.03 -10.00
C ASN A 145 -9.15 2.69 -10.75
#